data_AF-A0AAC8XM16-F1
#
_entry.id   AF-A0AAC8XM16-F1
#
_cell.length_a   1.000
_cell.length_b   1.000
_cell.length_c   1.000
_cell.angle_alpha   90.00
_cell.angle_beta   90.00
_cell.angle_gamma   90.00
#
_symmetry.space_group_name_H-M   'P 1'
#
loop_
_entity.id
_entity.type
_entity.pdbx_description
1 polymer ?
#
loop_
_entity_poly.entity_id
_entity_poly.type
_entity_poly.pdbx_seq_one_letter_code
_entity_poly.pdbx_strand_id
1 'polypeptide(L)'
;MALIIQRPQVAYVRKKDSSEYEIDRSTGKLLQVNIEKAIRVKLDDPDRHKKFQYWSLNPDPKKRYRLKVHTVNQQFERYKKGDCDREFDRNYDESMTHKCVVEALSRLTSMTLLSPIECERSPLEFDFESVRKEPFLHLPNNSKYYPDILCTFSEEHEMYDRWGGKIAIEVTYSHGCESYKLEDFIFHNIPVFEVTM
;
A
#
# COMPACT_ATOMS: atom_id res chain seq x y z
N MET A 1 -24.60 7.21 -5.68
CA MET A 1 -24.47 5.86 -5.08
C MET A 1 -22.98 5.56 -4.90
N ALA A 2 -22.50 5.47 -3.67
CA ALA A 2 -21.12 5.07 -3.41
C ALA A 2 -20.96 3.57 -3.71
N LEU A 3 -20.01 3.21 -4.58
CA LEU A 3 -19.60 1.82 -4.78
C LEU A 3 -18.95 1.33 -3.48
N ILE A 4 -19.71 0.57 -2.67
CA ILE A 4 -19.14 -0.20 -1.58
C ILE A 4 -18.29 -1.29 -2.23
N ILE A 5 -16.98 -1.08 -2.30
CA ILE A 5 -16.05 -2.12 -2.72
C ILE A 5 -16.03 -3.17 -1.61
N GLN A 6 -16.86 -4.19 -1.73
CA GLN A 6 -16.81 -5.35 -0.86
C GLN A 6 -15.53 -6.12 -1.15
N ARG A 7 -14.55 -5.98 -0.25
CA ARG A 7 -13.28 -6.70 -0.34
C ARG A 7 -13.51 -8.17 0.00
N PRO A 8 -12.73 -9.11 -0.58
CA PRO A 8 -12.93 -10.53 -0.36
C PRO A 8 -12.70 -10.88 1.11
N GLN A 9 -13.69 -11.49 1.75
CA GLN A 9 -13.59 -12.00 3.13
C GLN A 9 -13.28 -13.50 3.17
N VAL A 10 -13.35 -14.15 2.01
CA VAL A 10 -13.16 -15.59 1.83
C VAL A 10 -12.28 -15.84 0.60
N ALA A 11 -11.42 -16.84 0.69
CA ALA A 11 -10.53 -17.24 -0.38
C ALA A 11 -10.47 -18.76 -0.55
N TYR A 12 -10.18 -19.22 -1.76
CA TYR A 12 -9.79 -20.60 -1.99
C TYR A 12 -8.35 -20.83 -1.53
N VAL A 13 -8.08 -22.01 -0.99
CA VAL A 13 -6.72 -22.44 -0.61
C VAL A 13 -6.13 -23.28 -1.72
N ARG A 14 -4.91 -22.93 -2.13
CA ARG A 14 -4.13 -23.66 -3.14
C ARG A 14 -2.77 -24.01 -2.56
N LYS A 15 -2.32 -25.25 -2.78
CA LYS A 15 -0.98 -25.71 -2.42
C LYS A 15 0.07 -25.10 -3.34
N LYS A 16 1.17 -24.59 -2.77
CA LYS A 16 2.25 -23.95 -3.53
C LYS A 16 3.09 -24.97 -4.32
N ASP A 17 3.26 -26.16 -3.78
CA ASP A 17 4.04 -27.27 -4.34
C ASP A 17 3.32 -27.98 -5.49
N SER A 18 2.08 -28.42 -5.28
CA SER A 18 1.31 -29.14 -6.30
C SER A 18 0.54 -28.22 -7.23
N SER A 19 0.39 -26.93 -6.89
CA SER A 19 -0.47 -26.01 -7.64
C SER A 19 -1.95 -26.49 -7.70
N GLU A 20 -2.36 -27.36 -6.79
CA GLU A 20 -3.74 -27.86 -6.68
C GLU A 20 -4.51 -27.10 -5.61
N TYR A 21 -5.82 -26.98 -5.81
CA TYR A 21 -6.71 -26.44 -4.79
C TYR A 21 -7.00 -27.49 -3.73
N GLU A 22 -6.95 -27.07 -2.46
CA GLU A 22 -7.38 -27.92 -1.36
C GLU A 22 -8.88 -28.22 -1.49
N ILE A 23 -9.28 -29.41 -1.05
CA ILE A 23 -10.66 -29.86 -1.06
C ILE A 23 -11.13 -29.98 0.39
N ASP A 24 -12.29 -29.41 0.68
CA ASP A 24 -12.97 -29.63 1.94
C ASP A 24 -13.52 -31.06 1.97
N ARG A 25 -12.99 -31.87 2.90
CA ARG A 25 -13.36 -33.30 3.04
C ARG A 25 -14.82 -33.52 3.38
N SER A 26 -15.50 -32.54 3.97
CA SER A 26 -16.91 -32.65 4.36
C SER A 26 -17.87 -32.38 3.21
N THR A 27 -17.49 -31.52 2.27
CA THR A 27 -18.36 -31.09 1.17
C THR A 27 -17.91 -31.56 -0.21
N GLY A 28 -16.68 -32.06 -0.33
CA GLY A 28 -16.06 -32.39 -1.62
C GLY A 28 -15.78 -31.17 -2.51
N LYS A 29 -16.03 -29.95 -2.01
CA LYS A 29 -15.81 -28.70 -2.75
C LYS A 29 -14.43 -28.12 -2.46
N LEU A 30 -14.00 -27.17 -3.29
CA LEU A 30 -12.76 -26.43 -3.04
C LEU A 30 -12.82 -25.76 -1.67
N LEU A 31 -11.77 -25.96 -0.87
CA LEU A 31 -11.65 -25.43 0.46
C LEU A 31 -11.66 -23.90 0.42
N GLN A 32 -12.66 -23.34 1.09
CA GLN A 32 -12.78 -21.91 1.32
C GLN A 32 -12.38 -21.60 2.76
N VAL A 33 -11.63 -20.53 2.95
CA VAL A 33 -11.24 -20.04 4.28
C VAL A 33 -11.55 -18.57 4.40
N ASN A 34 -12.09 -18.19 5.56
CA ASN A 34 -12.24 -16.79 5.90
C ASN A 34 -10.88 -16.20 6.31
N ILE A 35 -10.85 -14.87 6.39
CA ILE A 35 -9.64 -14.16 6.72
C ILE A 35 -9.12 -14.46 8.12
N GLU A 36 -10.00 -14.60 9.12
CA GLU A 36 -9.63 -14.92 10.50
C GLU A 36 -8.87 -16.25 10.59
N LYS A 37 -9.35 -17.29 9.89
CA LYS A 37 -8.69 -18.59 9.84
C LYS A 37 -7.37 -18.52 9.11
N ALA A 38 -7.28 -17.72 8.04
CA ALA A 38 -6.02 -17.50 7.34
C ALA A 38 -4.99 -16.76 8.21
N ILE A 39 -5.42 -15.76 8.98
CA ILE A 39 -4.59 -15.04 9.96
C ILE A 39 -4.11 -15.98 11.06
N ARG A 40 -5.00 -16.79 11.64
CA ARG A 40 -4.62 -17.80 12.65
C ARG A 40 -3.60 -18.78 12.12
N VAL A 41 -3.80 -19.34 10.93
CA VAL A 41 -2.80 -20.22 10.31
C VAL A 41 -1.47 -19.50 10.11
N LYS A 42 -1.47 -18.21 9.73
CA LYS A 42 -0.25 -17.41 9.59
C LYS A 42 0.47 -17.18 10.92
N LEU A 43 -0.25 -16.93 12.00
CA LEU A 43 0.30 -16.63 13.32
C LEU A 43 0.71 -17.89 14.10
N ASP A 44 -0.16 -18.90 14.09
CA ASP A 44 -0.01 -20.11 14.91
C ASP A 44 0.87 -21.18 14.23
N ASP A 45 0.91 -21.21 12.89
CA ASP A 45 1.67 -22.20 12.11
C ASP A 45 2.25 -21.59 10.81
N PRO A 46 3.29 -20.74 10.92
CA PRO A 46 3.88 -20.04 9.77
C PRO A 46 4.41 -20.98 8.68
N ASP A 47 4.94 -22.15 9.05
CA ASP A 47 5.50 -23.11 8.11
C ASP A 47 4.42 -23.79 7.29
N ARG A 48 3.25 -24.05 7.88
CA ARG A 48 2.06 -24.48 7.14
C ARG A 48 1.52 -23.35 6.26
N HIS A 49 1.49 -22.12 6.75
CA HIS A 49 1.07 -20.97 5.94
C HIS A 49 1.92 -20.81 4.67
N LYS A 50 3.25 -20.97 4.77
CA LYS A 50 4.18 -20.89 3.61
C LYS A 50 3.88 -21.90 2.50
N LYS A 51 3.21 -23.01 2.81
CA LYS A 51 2.81 -24.05 1.85
C LYS A 51 1.51 -23.71 1.11
N PHE A 52 0.78 -22.69 1.56
CA PHE A 52 -0.52 -22.31 1.01
C PHE A 52 -0.49 -20.96 0.29
N GLN A 53 -1.38 -20.84 -0.69
CA GLN A 53 -1.71 -19.62 -1.40
C GLN A 53 -3.22 -19.42 -1.34
N TYR A 54 -3.64 -18.16 -1.24
CA TYR A 54 -5.04 -17.78 -1.23
C TYR A 54 -5.44 -17.24 -2.61
N TRP A 55 -6.63 -17.58 -3.09
CA TRP A 55 -7.10 -17.25 -4.44
C TRP A 55 -8.55 -16.78 -4.42
N SER A 56 -8.89 -15.89 -5.35
CA SER A 56 -10.23 -15.34 -5.46
C SER A 56 -11.28 -16.38 -5.83
N LEU A 57 -12.53 -16.12 -5.46
CA LEU A 57 -13.64 -17.07 -5.61
C LEU A 57 -14.25 -17.09 -7.03
N ASN A 58 -13.51 -16.65 -8.05
CA ASN A 58 -14.03 -16.63 -9.42
C ASN A 58 -14.44 -18.06 -9.85
N PRO A 59 -15.68 -18.28 -10.36
CA PRO A 59 -16.11 -19.59 -10.83
C PRO A 59 -15.17 -20.18 -11.87
N ASP A 60 -14.65 -19.35 -12.78
CA ASP A 60 -13.66 -19.73 -13.79
C ASP A 60 -12.25 -19.78 -13.17
N PRO A 61 -11.61 -20.97 -13.07
CA PRO A 61 -10.28 -21.11 -12.49
C PRO A 61 -9.21 -20.26 -13.18
N LYS A 62 -9.35 -19.98 -14.49
CA LYS A 62 -8.39 -19.19 -15.27
C LYS A 62 -8.46 -17.70 -14.96
N LYS A 63 -9.60 -17.23 -14.43
CA LYS A 63 -9.83 -15.83 -14.05
C LYS A 63 -9.61 -15.58 -12.56
N ARG A 64 -9.27 -16.62 -11.79
CA ARG A 64 -8.89 -16.46 -10.40
C ARG A 64 -7.58 -15.71 -10.31
N TYR A 65 -7.45 -14.88 -9.30
CA TYR A 65 -6.25 -14.13 -9.02
C TYR A 65 -5.84 -14.39 -7.57
N ARG A 66 -4.54 -14.28 -7.32
CA ARG A 66 -3.98 -14.55 -6.01
C ARG A 66 -4.36 -13.44 -5.03
N LEU A 67 -4.56 -13.85 -3.78
CA LEU A 67 -4.90 -13.02 -2.63
C LEU A 67 -3.82 -13.11 -1.56
N LYS A 68 -3.53 -11.98 -0.93
CA LYS A 68 -2.65 -11.79 0.22
C LYS A 68 -3.49 -11.71 1.50
N VAL A 69 -3.00 -12.31 2.58
CA VAL A 69 -3.59 -12.18 3.92
C VAL A 69 -3.04 -10.92 4.58
N HIS A 70 -3.91 -9.95 4.83
CA HIS A 70 -3.57 -8.72 5.54
C HIS A 70 -4.03 -8.82 7.00
N THR A 71 -3.08 -9.04 7.92
CA THR A 71 -3.37 -9.33 9.34
C THR A 71 -3.93 -8.13 10.09
N VAL A 72 -3.39 -6.93 9.86
CA VAL A 72 -3.80 -5.69 10.56
C VAL A 72 -5.23 -5.30 10.19
N ASN A 73 -5.48 -5.09 8.89
CA ASN A 73 -6.80 -4.77 8.35
C ASN A 73 -7.78 -5.95 8.31
N GLN A 74 -7.37 -7.13 8.78
CA GLN A 74 -8.17 -8.36 8.77
C GLN A 74 -8.92 -8.59 7.45
N GLN A 75 -8.21 -8.51 6.32
CA GLN A 75 -8.82 -8.69 4.99
C GLN A 75 -7.91 -9.44 4.00
N PHE A 76 -8.51 -9.96 2.92
CA PHE A 76 -7.75 -10.39 1.76
C PHE A 76 -7.53 -9.24 0.78
N GLU A 77 -6.31 -9.16 0.23
CA GLU A 77 -5.94 -8.15 -0.76
C GLU A 77 -5.44 -8.80 -2.04
N ARG A 78 -5.71 -8.19 -3.19
CA ARG A 78 -5.26 -8.70 -4.49
C ARG A 78 -3.78 -8.38 -4.69
N TYR A 79 -3.01 -9.36 -5.16
CA TYR A 79 -1.65 -9.11 -5.69
C TYR A 79 -1.71 -8.22 -6.93
N LYS A 80 -0.85 -7.19 -7.01
CA LYS A 80 -0.74 -6.33 -8.18
C LYS A 80 -0.04 -7.10 -9.31
N LYS A 81 -0.36 -6.73 -10.55
CA LYS A 81 0.21 -7.40 -11.73
C LYS A 81 1.70 -7.01 -11.84
N GLY A 82 2.61 -7.94 -11.53
CA GLY A 82 4.05 -7.68 -11.51
C GLY A 82 4.74 -8.22 -10.24
N ASP A 83 3.98 -8.45 -9.16
CA ASP A 83 4.52 -8.94 -7.89
C ASP A 83 5.16 -10.33 -8.06
N CYS A 84 6.46 -10.45 -7.77
CA CYS A 84 7.14 -11.75 -7.75
C CYS A 84 7.10 -12.40 -6.36
N ASP A 85 7.03 -13.73 -6.32
CA ASP A 85 7.01 -14.52 -5.07
C ASP A 85 8.27 -14.36 -4.21
N ARG A 86 9.38 -13.91 -4.81
CA ARG A 86 10.70 -13.83 -4.17
C ARG A 86 11.00 -12.47 -3.55
N GLU A 87 10.41 -11.39 -4.05
CA GLU A 87 10.56 -10.06 -3.44
C GLU A 87 9.85 -10.00 -2.10
N PHE A 88 8.75 -10.73 -1.90
CA PHE A 88 7.96 -10.59 -0.67
C PHE A 88 8.43 -11.46 0.51
N ASP A 89 9.27 -12.47 0.29
CA ASP A 89 9.85 -13.28 1.38
C ASP A 89 11.05 -12.56 2.04
N ARG A 90 11.50 -11.43 1.48
CA ARG A 90 12.59 -10.59 2.02
C ARG A 90 12.26 -9.10 2.16
N ASN A 91 11.22 -8.60 1.49
CA ASN A 91 11.04 -7.15 1.27
C ASN A 91 9.63 -6.64 1.56
N TYR A 92 8.81 -7.36 2.34
CA TYR A 92 7.51 -6.83 2.80
C TYR A 92 7.22 -7.19 4.24
N ASP A 93 8.27 -7.06 5.06
CA ASP A 93 8.09 -6.54 6.39
C ASP A 93 7.90 -5.03 6.18
N GLU A 94 6.66 -4.55 6.21
CA GLU A 94 6.40 -3.16 6.53
C GLU A 94 6.91 -3.02 7.97
N SER A 95 8.23 -2.78 8.08
CA SER A 95 8.93 -2.91 9.34
C SER A 95 8.19 -2.07 10.37
N MET A 96 8.10 -2.54 11.61
CA MET A 96 7.51 -1.72 12.68
C MET A 96 8.06 -0.29 12.64
N THR A 97 9.33 -0.15 12.26
CA THR A 97 10.00 1.12 11.98
C THR A 97 9.34 1.96 10.88
N HIS A 98 9.01 1.41 9.71
CA HIS A 98 8.28 2.14 8.65
C HIS A 98 6.95 2.68 9.19
N LYS A 99 6.17 1.83 9.88
CA LYS A 99 4.89 2.24 10.49
C LYS A 99 5.06 3.33 11.54
N CYS A 100 6.08 3.21 12.39
CA CYS A 100 6.40 4.20 13.39
C CYS A 100 6.81 5.54 12.76
N VAL A 101 7.57 5.52 11.66
CA VAL A 101 7.98 6.74 10.94
C VAL A 101 6.78 7.39 10.27
N VAL A 102 5.95 6.64 9.54
CA VAL A 102 4.71 7.17 8.94
C VAL A 102 3.80 7.75 10.02
N GLU A 103 3.60 7.05 11.14
CA GLU A 103 2.80 7.53 12.26
C GLU A 103 3.38 8.81 12.88
N ALA A 104 4.69 8.87 13.11
CA ALA A 104 5.34 10.06 13.67
C ALA A 104 5.23 11.26 12.74
N LEU A 105 5.56 11.09 11.46
CA LEU A 105 5.48 12.14 10.44
C LEU A 105 4.04 12.62 10.24
N SER A 106 3.05 11.72 10.29
CA SER A 106 1.64 12.09 10.10
C SER A 106 1.08 12.99 11.21
N ARG A 107 1.78 13.11 12.35
CA ARG A 107 1.41 13.98 13.47
C ARG A 107 2.07 15.36 13.40
N LEU A 108 3.01 15.56 12.47
CA LEU A 108 3.68 16.84 12.31
C LEU A 108 2.80 17.76 11.45
N THR A 109 2.11 18.71 12.09
CA THR A 109 1.33 19.74 11.40
C THR A 109 2.19 20.85 10.81
N SER A 110 3.46 20.94 11.22
CA SER A 110 4.41 21.90 10.68
C SER A 110 5.74 21.21 10.38
N MET A 111 6.36 21.54 9.25
CA MET A 111 7.65 20.97 8.84
C MET A 111 8.50 22.01 8.12
N THR A 112 9.80 21.98 8.36
CA THR A 112 10.77 22.70 7.53
C THR A 112 11.42 21.74 6.55
N LEU A 113 11.22 21.98 5.26
CA LEU A 113 11.82 21.23 4.16
C LEU A 113 12.96 22.04 3.56
N LEU A 114 14.07 21.41 3.21
CA LEU A 114 15.17 22.13 2.54
C LEU A 114 14.88 22.17 1.04
N SER A 115 14.82 23.37 0.48
CA SER A 115 14.63 23.58 -0.95
C SER A 115 15.73 22.85 -1.74
N PRO A 116 15.36 22.02 -2.74
CA PRO A 116 16.34 21.42 -3.65
C PRO A 116 16.76 22.39 -4.77
N ILE A 117 16.24 23.62 -4.76
CA ILE A 117 16.33 24.57 -5.85
C ILE A 117 17.26 25.67 -5.40
N GLU A 118 18.43 25.70 -6.04
CA GLU A 118 19.58 26.60 -5.87
C GLU A 118 20.68 26.09 -4.92
N CYS A 119 21.92 26.55 -5.19
CA CYS A 119 23.15 26.13 -4.53
C CYS A 119 23.19 26.41 -3.01
N GLU A 120 22.18 27.07 -2.47
CA GLU A 120 21.97 27.31 -1.05
C GLU A 120 20.69 26.59 -0.61
N ARG A 121 20.81 25.69 0.38
CA ARG A 121 19.67 24.98 0.97
C ARG A 121 18.80 25.95 1.78
N SER A 122 17.95 26.72 1.11
CA SER A 122 17.00 27.58 1.80
C SER A 122 15.93 26.73 2.48
N PRO A 123 15.60 27.00 3.76
CA PRO A 123 14.50 26.34 4.44
C PRO A 123 13.16 26.84 3.89
N LEU A 124 12.26 25.92 3.59
CA LEU A 124 10.85 26.15 3.28
C LEU A 124 10.04 25.70 4.49
N GLU A 125 9.37 26.62 5.16
CA GLU A 125 8.56 26.34 6.34
C GLU A 125 7.10 26.14 5.96
N PHE A 126 6.57 24.97 6.28
CA PHE A 126 5.18 24.62 6.02
C PHE A 126 4.41 24.54 7.32
N ASP A 127 3.27 25.22 7.35
CA ASP A 127 2.15 24.93 8.24
C ASP A 127 1.06 24.24 7.41
N PHE A 128 0.81 22.96 7.71
CA PHE A 128 -0.13 22.13 6.98
C PHE A 128 -1.54 22.28 7.51
N GLU A 129 -2.48 22.54 6.61
CA GLU A 129 -3.92 22.52 6.88
C GLU A 129 -4.42 21.10 7.14
N SER A 130 -3.81 20.11 6.48
CA SER A 130 -4.10 18.71 6.76
C SER A 130 -2.90 17.82 6.48
N VAL A 131 -2.74 16.80 7.33
CA VAL A 131 -1.75 15.74 7.18
C VAL A 131 -2.48 14.42 7.31
N ARG A 132 -2.51 13.63 6.23
CA ARG A 132 -3.31 12.41 6.16
C ARG A 132 -2.43 11.22 5.85
N LYS A 133 -2.56 10.17 6.66
CA LYS A 133 -1.90 8.88 6.47
C LYS A 133 -2.67 8.03 5.45
N GLU A 134 -1.94 7.45 4.49
CA GLU A 134 -2.45 6.56 3.45
C GLU A 134 -3.75 7.02 2.75
N PRO A 135 -3.91 8.32 2.40
CA PRO A 135 -5.15 8.80 1.83
C PRO A 135 -5.32 8.31 0.39
N PHE A 136 -6.56 8.12 -0.02
CA PHE A 136 -6.86 7.89 -1.42
C PHE A 136 -6.68 9.19 -2.23
N LEU A 137 -5.76 9.19 -3.19
CA LEU A 137 -5.53 10.28 -4.12
C LEU A 137 -5.99 9.87 -5.53
N HIS A 138 -6.93 10.65 -6.08
CA HIS A 138 -7.42 10.50 -7.44
C HIS A 138 -6.94 11.69 -8.28
N LEU A 139 -6.11 11.41 -9.27
CA LEU A 139 -5.58 12.44 -10.15
C LEU A 139 -6.51 12.68 -11.35
N PRO A 140 -6.49 13.88 -11.96
CA PRO A 140 -7.25 14.22 -13.16
C PRO A 140 -7.12 13.24 -14.34
N ASN A 141 -5.98 12.57 -14.48
CA ASN A 141 -5.74 11.55 -15.50
C ASN A 141 -6.41 10.18 -15.20
N ASN A 142 -7.28 10.11 -14.18
CA ASN A 142 -7.90 8.89 -13.63
C ASN A 142 -6.94 7.91 -12.92
N SER A 143 -5.65 8.27 -12.76
CA SER A 143 -4.72 7.48 -11.97
C SER A 143 -5.08 7.55 -10.48
N LYS A 144 -4.79 6.45 -9.77
CA LYS A 144 -5.19 6.23 -8.38
C LYS A 144 -3.98 5.83 -7.55
N TYR A 145 -3.72 6.59 -6.50
CA TYR A 145 -2.56 6.41 -5.63
C TYR A 145 -2.94 6.44 -4.15
N TYR A 146 -2.09 5.83 -3.34
CA TYR A 146 -2.11 5.89 -1.89
C TYR A 146 -0.69 6.27 -1.47
N PRO A 147 -0.36 7.57 -1.34
CA PRO A 147 0.90 7.97 -0.75
C PRO A 147 0.92 7.63 0.74
N ASP A 148 2.08 7.41 1.35
CA ASP A 148 2.16 7.10 2.78
C ASP A 148 1.60 8.26 3.60
N ILE A 149 1.93 9.50 3.21
CA ILE A 149 1.37 10.73 3.77
C ILE A 149 1.08 11.72 2.64
N LEU A 150 -0.08 12.38 2.71
CA LEU A 150 -0.39 13.56 1.91
C LEU A 150 -0.62 14.75 2.85
N CYS A 151 0.16 15.80 2.64
CA CYS A 151 -0.01 17.07 3.31
C CYS A 151 -0.69 18.08 2.36
N THR A 152 -1.53 18.95 2.90
CA THR A 152 -2.09 20.11 2.21
C THR A 152 -1.73 21.39 2.96
N PHE A 153 -1.49 22.47 2.23
CA PHE A 153 -1.08 23.75 2.81
C PHE A 153 -1.80 24.92 2.12
N SER A 154 -1.83 26.07 2.81
CA SER A 154 -2.59 27.26 2.41
C SER A 154 -2.12 27.86 1.09
N GLU A 155 -3.05 28.51 0.39
CA GLU A 155 -2.79 29.33 -0.80
C GLU A 155 -1.89 30.54 -0.57
N GLU A 156 -1.69 30.93 0.69
CA GLU A 156 -0.78 32.00 1.09
C GLU A 156 0.70 31.59 1.03
N HIS A 157 1.00 30.29 0.95
CA HIS A 157 2.37 29.79 0.92
C HIS A 157 3.01 30.01 -0.46
N GLU A 158 4.28 30.45 -0.51
CA GLU A 158 4.98 30.82 -1.75
C GLU A 158 5.06 29.70 -2.80
N MET A 159 5.04 28.44 -2.36
CA MET A 159 5.06 27.26 -3.23
C MET A 159 3.69 26.79 -3.70
N TYR A 160 2.58 27.44 -3.31
CA TYR A 160 1.23 26.92 -3.56
C TYR A 160 0.92 26.75 -5.04
N ASP A 161 1.15 27.78 -5.85
CA ASP A 161 0.90 27.72 -7.30
C ASP A 161 1.78 26.67 -7.98
N ARG A 162 3.00 26.48 -7.48
CA ARG A 162 3.96 25.54 -8.04
C ARG A 162 3.66 24.09 -7.66
N TRP A 163 3.17 23.86 -6.45
CA TRP A 163 2.98 22.52 -5.87
C TRP A 163 1.50 22.16 -5.66
N GLY A 164 0.58 22.95 -6.23
CA GLY A 164 -0.86 22.70 -6.18
C GLY A 164 -1.42 22.54 -4.76
N GLY A 165 -0.81 23.19 -3.77
CA GLY A 165 -1.16 23.10 -2.36
C GLY A 165 -1.01 21.71 -1.73
N LYS A 166 -0.20 20.82 -2.32
CA LYS A 166 -0.03 19.43 -1.86
C LYS A 166 1.43 19.04 -1.76
N ILE A 167 1.73 18.17 -0.80
CA ILE A 167 3.02 17.47 -0.70
C ILE A 167 2.74 16.00 -0.42
N ALA A 168 3.37 15.10 -1.16
CA ALA A 168 3.38 13.68 -0.83
C ALA A 168 4.69 13.30 -0.14
N ILE A 169 4.61 12.44 0.87
CA ILE A 169 5.76 11.86 1.55
C ILE A 169 5.69 10.34 1.40
N GLU A 170 6.80 9.73 1.01
CA GLU A 170 6.98 8.29 0.87
C GLU A 170 8.11 7.85 1.79
N VAL A 171 7.87 6.84 2.63
CA VAL A 171 8.88 6.30 3.56
C VAL A 171 9.47 5.03 2.95
N THR A 172 10.76 5.06 2.62
CA THR A 172 11.44 3.95 1.96
C THR A 172 12.53 3.31 2.83
N TYR A 173 12.78 2.02 2.60
CA TYR A 173 13.86 1.28 3.23
C TYR A 173 14.96 0.91 2.21
N SER A 174 14.60 0.29 1.09
CA SER A 174 15.58 -0.22 0.11
C SER A 174 15.36 0.25 -1.33
N HIS A 175 14.15 0.63 -1.70
CA HIS A 175 13.79 1.03 -3.06
C HIS A 175 12.92 2.28 -3.03
N GLY A 176 13.36 3.34 -3.71
CA GLY A 176 12.60 4.59 -3.83
C GLY A 176 11.25 4.42 -4.53
N CYS A 177 10.49 5.49 -4.60
CA CYS A 177 9.19 5.54 -5.23
C CYS A 177 9.27 5.10 -6.70
N GLU A 178 8.26 4.35 -7.16
CA GLU A 178 8.22 3.83 -8.52
C GLU A 178 8.20 5.00 -9.53
N SER A 179 9.04 4.93 -10.58
CA SER A 179 9.28 6.06 -11.48
C SER A 179 8.02 6.61 -12.15
N TYR A 180 7.08 5.75 -12.52
CA TYR A 180 5.80 6.17 -13.13
C TYR A 180 4.90 6.94 -12.14
N LYS A 181 4.98 6.64 -10.83
CA LYS A 181 4.26 7.36 -9.78
C LYS A 181 4.87 8.75 -9.59
N LEU A 182 6.20 8.84 -9.58
CA LEU A 182 6.91 10.12 -9.53
C LEU A 182 6.56 11.01 -10.73
N GLU A 183 6.59 10.46 -11.94
CA GLU A 183 6.21 11.18 -13.16
C GLU A 183 4.77 11.71 -13.10
N ASP A 184 3.81 10.87 -12.69
CA ASP A 184 2.41 11.29 -12.53
C ASP A 184 2.25 12.39 -11.47
N PHE A 185 2.98 12.32 -10.36
CA PHE A 185 2.91 13.33 -9.30
C PHE A 185 3.51 14.65 -9.76
N ILE A 186 4.68 14.62 -10.39
CA ILE A 186 5.33 15.81 -10.99
C ILE A 186 4.41 16.45 -12.01
N PHE A 187 3.79 15.67 -12.90
CA PHE A 187 2.87 16.18 -13.92
C PHE A 187 1.65 16.88 -13.33
N HIS A 188 1.23 16.49 -12.12
CA HIS A 188 0.11 17.09 -11.40
C HIS A 188 0.55 18.11 -10.34
N ASN A 189 1.80 18.59 -10.43
CA ASN A 189 2.39 19.55 -9.50
C ASN A 189 2.39 19.07 -8.05
N ILE A 190 2.54 17.77 -7.80
CA ILE A 190 2.65 17.23 -6.44
C ILE A 190 4.11 16.82 -6.22
N PRO A 191 4.91 17.56 -5.43
CA PRO A 191 6.24 17.12 -5.05
C PRO A 191 6.15 15.85 -4.18
N VAL A 192 7.12 14.96 -4.37
CA VAL A 192 7.30 13.75 -3.56
C VAL A 192 8.58 13.91 -2.75
N PHE A 193 8.47 13.80 -1.43
CA PHE A 193 9.62 13.73 -0.53
C PHE A 193 9.81 12.30 -0.06
N GLU A 194 10.97 11.74 -0.34
CA GLU A 194 11.33 10.41 0.12
C GLU A 194 12.07 10.51 1.46
N VAL A 195 11.56 9.80 2.47
CA VAL A 195 12.22 9.63 3.77
C VAL A 195 12.84 8.24 3.79
N THR A 196 14.16 8.19 3.67
CA THR A 196 14.92 6.94 3.72
C THR A 196 15.30 6.61 5.16
N MET A 197 15.05 5.35 5.55
CA MET A 197 15.42 4.79 6.85
C MET A 197 16.65 3.89 6.78
#